data_AF-M8BJ82-F1
#
_entry.id   AF-M8BJ82-F1
#
_cell.length_a   1.000
_cell.length_b   1.000
_cell.length_c   1.000
_cell.angle_alpha   90.00
_cell.angle_beta   90.00
_cell.angle_gamma   90.00
#
_symmetry.space_group_name_H-M   'P 1'
#
loop_
_entity.id
_entity.type
_entity.pdbx_description
1 polymer ?
#
loop_
_entity_poly.entity_id
_entity_poly.type
_entity_poly.pdbx_seq_one_letter_code
_entity_poly.pdbx_strand_id
1 'polypeptide(L)'
;MAARVAKPLLLVLFLSSCSAAVAIRTHGRGYVSAVGDPGMQRDGLRVAWEAWNFCNEVGQEAPGMGSPRGADCFDIQATDDEQGQPVYKVVHRVTDADNALRAGDPFPGTSANSTVTDTDRYAAAKELYLGDRCQVPDSPVPWQFWMVMLKNGNLDTTAAICPDNGRPARPFPQTSRFPCPGGTGCMNQPLVFHNRTALDDAGRWLRGGLFGTYELDATDLGRSDVSYYSVVWEKQIGPAGGAGWVFHHKLRTSAKYPWLMLYLRSDATRGFSGGYHYDTRGMTKIVPESPDFKVRLTLEVKQGGGPNSQFYLMDMGSCWKNDGAPCDGDTATDVTRYSEMIINPETPAWCQPGRRDQCPPWHTFRNGTRVHRDDTARFPYAAYHVYCSPGNARHAEQPTTYCDPYSNPQPQEILQIVPHPVWGEFGYPTAKGQGWIGDPRAWELDVGALSHALYFYQDPGTPPARRRWSSLDVGTEIYVSKKAEAEWTLSGFDILVPNKTPLSLERSTSASIIGGTEGSTNARRIDPLTDLREAMEKNDYHNIRAATFNSQVQELAKRTAELTDSRRANATLRQQLGEAQTSLHAKEEERLKAEQERDRLAKQLAD
;
A
#
# COMPACT_ATOMS: atom_id res chain seq x y z
N MET A 1 13.97 -13.13 91.41
CA MET A 1 14.92 -13.33 90.29
C MET A 1 14.15 -13.86 89.09
N ALA A 2 14.01 -13.06 88.03
CA ALA A 2 13.80 -13.52 86.65
C ALA A 2 13.64 -12.26 85.79
N ALA A 3 14.73 -11.84 85.15
CA ALA A 3 14.73 -10.73 84.20
C ALA A 3 13.90 -11.15 82.96
N ARG A 4 12.89 -10.36 82.61
CA ARG A 4 12.11 -10.51 81.37
C ARG A 4 12.74 -9.66 80.28
N VAL A 5 13.06 -10.33 79.19
CA VAL A 5 13.60 -9.80 77.93
C VAL A 5 12.57 -8.88 77.27
N ALA A 6 12.96 -7.63 77.01
CA ALA A 6 12.23 -6.69 76.17
C ALA A 6 12.67 -6.88 74.70
N LYS A 7 11.69 -7.08 73.80
CA LYS A 7 11.88 -6.96 72.34
C LYS A 7 11.21 -5.66 71.88
N PRO A 8 11.91 -4.77 71.15
CA PRO A 8 11.27 -3.64 70.50
C PRO A 8 10.70 -4.05 69.14
N LEU A 9 9.52 -3.50 68.87
CA LEU A 9 8.75 -3.55 67.63
C LEU A 9 9.51 -2.79 66.54
N LEU A 10 9.92 -3.46 65.45
CA LEU A 10 10.54 -2.80 64.30
C LEU A 10 9.43 -2.31 63.35
N LEU A 11 9.23 -1.00 63.32
CA LEU A 11 8.36 -0.31 62.39
C LEU A 11 9.08 -0.19 61.03
N VAL A 12 8.63 -0.91 60.00
CA VAL A 12 9.14 -0.75 58.63
C VAL A 12 8.40 0.42 57.99
N LEU A 13 9.07 1.57 57.89
CA LEU A 13 8.67 2.71 57.09
C LEU A 13 8.85 2.38 55.61
N PHE A 14 7.75 2.15 54.89
CA PHE A 14 7.75 2.18 53.42
C PHE A 14 7.94 3.64 52.96
N LEU A 15 9.16 3.97 52.56
CA LEU A 15 9.46 5.19 51.82
C LEU A 15 8.83 5.07 50.42
N SER A 16 7.70 5.76 50.24
CA SER A 16 7.09 6.01 48.95
C SER A 16 8.01 6.92 48.14
N SER A 17 8.79 6.34 47.25
CA SER A 17 9.59 7.06 46.26
C SER A 17 8.65 7.63 45.20
N CYS A 18 8.12 8.84 45.45
CA CYS A 18 7.52 9.66 44.40
C CYS A 18 8.62 10.05 43.40
N SER A 19 8.77 9.26 42.34
CA SER A 19 9.44 9.70 41.12
C SER A 19 8.57 10.80 40.49
N ALA A 20 8.87 12.05 40.81
CA ALA A 20 8.37 13.19 40.08
C ALA A 20 8.85 13.05 38.63
N ALA A 21 7.94 12.65 37.75
CA ALA A 21 8.17 12.67 36.32
C ALA A 21 8.52 14.12 35.93
N VAL A 22 9.79 14.34 35.60
CA VAL A 22 10.22 15.58 34.95
C VAL A 22 9.51 15.58 33.60
N ALA A 23 8.40 16.33 33.52
CA ALA A 23 7.76 16.65 32.27
C ALA A 23 8.79 17.41 31.43
N ILE A 24 9.39 16.72 30.46
CA ILE A 24 10.15 17.36 29.38
C ILE A 24 9.13 18.21 28.63
N ARG A 25 9.10 19.51 28.93
CA ARG A 25 8.42 20.50 28.08
C ARG A 25 9.19 20.56 26.77
N THR A 26 8.79 19.77 25.79
CA THR A 26 9.21 19.95 24.40
C THR A 26 8.59 21.25 23.89
N HIS A 27 9.36 22.34 23.92
CA HIS A 27 9.06 23.51 23.10
C HIS A 27 9.34 23.14 21.64
N GLY A 28 8.28 22.74 20.92
CA GLY A 28 8.31 22.44 19.49
C GLY A 28 6.98 21.82 19.05
N ARG A 29 6.24 22.55 18.22
CA ARG A 29 5.01 22.19 17.46
C ARG A 29 4.40 20.81 17.79
N GLY A 30 3.23 20.78 18.43
CA GLY A 30 2.50 19.52 18.69
C GLY A 30 2.23 18.71 17.41
N TYR A 31 1.94 17.42 17.52
CA TYR A 31 1.57 16.56 16.37
C TYR A 31 0.05 16.43 16.25
N VAL A 32 -0.44 16.20 15.04
CA VAL A 32 -1.83 15.81 14.76
C VAL A 32 -1.84 14.54 13.93
N SER A 33 -2.91 13.75 14.04
CA SER A 33 -3.07 12.57 13.19
C SER A 33 -3.39 12.97 11.75
N ALA A 34 -2.70 12.31 10.83
CA ALA A 34 -2.91 12.39 9.39
C ALA A 34 -3.95 11.37 8.90
N VAL A 35 -4.33 10.40 9.72
CA VAL A 35 -5.37 9.41 9.39
C VAL A 35 -6.73 9.84 9.95
N GLY A 36 -7.79 9.38 9.30
CA GLY A 36 -9.17 9.64 9.74
C GLY A 36 -9.62 8.86 10.98
N ASP A 37 -8.96 7.74 11.26
CA ASP A 37 -9.21 6.86 12.41
C ASP A 37 -7.93 6.68 13.25
N PRO A 38 -7.52 7.72 14.03
CA PRO A 38 -6.26 7.71 14.76
C PRO A 38 -6.17 6.54 15.73
N GLY A 39 -5.12 5.72 15.58
CA GLY A 39 -4.90 4.56 16.43
C GLY A 39 -5.95 3.47 16.29
N MET A 40 -6.75 3.49 15.22
CA MET A 40 -7.84 2.55 14.97
C MET A 40 -8.90 2.53 16.09
N GLN A 41 -9.21 3.70 16.66
CA GLN A 41 -10.01 3.82 17.88
C GLN A 41 -11.50 4.02 17.63
N ARG A 42 -11.94 4.37 16.43
CA ARG A 42 -13.36 4.60 16.13
C ARG A 42 -14.19 3.32 16.34
N ASP A 43 -15.40 3.42 16.90
CA ASP A 43 -16.30 2.26 17.06
C ASP A 43 -16.89 1.77 15.73
N GLY A 44 -17.25 2.69 14.84
CA GLY A 44 -17.52 2.34 13.44
C GLY A 44 -16.21 2.07 12.71
N LEU A 45 -16.21 1.12 11.78
CA LEU A 45 -15.03 0.78 10.99
C LEU A 45 -15.27 1.03 9.49
N ARG A 46 -14.18 1.26 8.77
CA ARG A 46 -14.14 1.37 7.31
C ARG A 46 -12.97 0.53 6.81
N VAL A 47 -13.27 -0.62 6.19
CA VAL A 47 -12.28 -1.49 5.54
C VAL A 47 -12.69 -1.67 4.09
N ALA A 48 -11.75 -1.53 3.16
CA ALA A 48 -11.89 -2.02 1.80
C ALA A 48 -10.86 -3.09 1.51
N TRP A 49 -11.03 -3.80 0.41
CA TRP A 49 -10.04 -4.73 -0.08
C TRP A 49 -9.82 -4.61 -1.58
N GLU A 50 -8.60 -4.92 -1.97
CA GLU A 50 -8.18 -5.07 -3.36
C GLU A 50 -7.53 -6.44 -3.52
N ALA A 51 -8.00 -7.19 -4.51
CA ALA A 51 -7.59 -8.57 -4.72
C ALA A 51 -7.32 -8.87 -6.20
N TRP A 52 -6.29 -8.26 -6.74
CA TRP A 52 -5.90 -8.41 -8.15
C TRP A 52 -4.38 -8.44 -8.28
N ASN A 53 -3.86 -8.72 -9.47
CA ASN A 53 -2.42 -8.80 -9.68
C ASN A 53 -1.82 -7.39 -9.82
N PHE A 54 -0.52 -7.28 -9.56
CA PHE A 54 0.25 -6.04 -9.50
C PHE A 54 0.32 -5.33 -10.87
N CYS A 55 0.64 -6.07 -11.93
CA CYS A 55 0.96 -5.46 -13.23
C CYS A 55 -0.05 -5.74 -14.36
N ASN A 56 -0.82 -6.83 -14.29
CA ASN A 56 -1.88 -7.14 -15.26
C ASN A 56 -3.29 -6.78 -14.76
N GLU A 57 -3.37 -6.01 -13.67
CA GLU A 57 -4.63 -5.47 -13.12
C GLU A 57 -5.66 -6.58 -12.84
N VAL A 58 -6.94 -6.40 -13.19
CA VAL A 58 -7.95 -7.48 -13.10
C VAL A 58 -7.68 -8.47 -14.22
N GLY A 59 -7.56 -7.97 -15.45
CA GLY A 59 -7.51 -8.75 -16.70
C GLY A 59 -8.82 -9.49 -17.00
N GLN A 60 -9.27 -10.33 -16.06
CA GLN A 60 -10.55 -11.02 -16.11
C GLN A 60 -11.06 -11.28 -14.68
N GLU A 61 -12.34 -11.00 -14.44
CA GLU A 61 -12.98 -11.30 -13.15
C GLU A 61 -13.05 -12.80 -12.89
N ALA A 62 -12.78 -13.19 -11.64
CA ALA A 62 -12.95 -14.58 -11.22
C ALA A 62 -14.43 -15.02 -11.36
N PRO A 63 -14.70 -16.25 -11.83
CA PRO A 63 -16.07 -16.71 -12.05
C PRO A 63 -16.95 -16.57 -10.80
N GLY A 64 -18.08 -15.87 -10.95
CA GLY A 64 -19.03 -15.67 -9.86
C GLY A 64 -18.60 -14.69 -8.77
N MET A 65 -17.41 -14.10 -8.85
CA MET A 65 -16.90 -13.15 -7.84
C MET A 65 -17.25 -11.69 -8.13
N GLY A 66 -17.30 -11.31 -9.42
CA GLY A 66 -17.38 -9.91 -9.82
C GLY A 66 -16.08 -9.15 -9.55
N SER A 67 -16.17 -7.83 -9.51
CA SER A 67 -15.00 -6.96 -9.43
C SER A 67 -14.20 -7.20 -8.14
N PRO A 68 -12.85 -7.22 -8.19
CA PRO A 68 -11.98 -7.52 -7.04
C PRO A 68 -11.93 -6.43 -5.96
N ARG A 69 -12.76 -5.39 -6.09
CA ARG A 69 -12.93 -4.34 -5.08
C ARG A 69 -14.17 -4.61 -4.24
N GLY A 70 -14.04 -4.50 -2.93
CA GLY A 70 -15.17 -4.56 -2.01
C GLY A 70 -14.86 -3.81 -0.72
N ALA A 71 -15.89 -3.63 0.12
CA ALA A 71 -15.75 -2.93 1.38
C ALA A 71 -16.71 -3.44 2.47
N ASP A 72 -16.29 -3.26 3.73
CA ASP A 72 -17.11 -3.34 4.92
C ASP A 72 -17.00 -2.01 5.68
N CYS A 73 -18.07 -1.23 5.60
CA CYS A 73 -18.16 0.09 6.19
C CYS A 73 -19.45 0.18 6.99
N PHE A 74 -19.35 0.54 8.26
CA PHE A 74 -20.53 0.66 9.13
C PHE A 74 -20.33 1.68 10.23
N ASP A 75 -21.44 2.25 10.68
CA ASP A 75 -21.47 3.04 11.91
C ASP A 75 -22.11 2.23 13.03
N ILE A 76 -21.81 2.61 14.27
CA ILE A 76 -22.51 2.10 15.44
C ILE A 76 -23.52 3.15 15.89
N GLN A 77 -24.76 2.71 16.08
CA GLN A 77 -25.79 3.47 16.78
C GLN A 77 -25.95 2.90 18.18
N ALA A 78 -25.91 3.75 19.19
CA ALA A 78 -26.19 3.38 20.57
C ALA A 78 -27.59 3.89 20.96
N THR A 79 -28.38 3.02 21.61
CA THR A 79 -29.67 3.32 22.22
C THR A 79 -29.70 2.70 23.60
N ASP A 80 -30.53 3.20 24.52
CA ASP A 80 -30.65 2.57 25.84
C ASP A 80 -31.73 1.48 25.83
N ASP A 81 -31.50 0.38 26.55
CA ASP A 81 -32.54 -0.60 26.87
C ASP A 81 -33.47 -0.10 27.99
N GLU A 82 -34.45 -0.92 28.36
CA GLU A 82 -35.41 -0.61 29.43
C GLU A 82 -34.75 -0.42 30.81
N GLN A 83 -33.52 -0.91 31.00
CA GLN A 83 -32.74 -0.80 32.22
C GLN A 83 -31.71 0.35 32.15
N GLY A 84 -31.72 1.15 31.08
CA GLY A 84 -30.81 2.26 30.86
C GLY A 84 -29.38 1.84 30.50
N GLN A 85 -29.18 0.60 30.02
CA GLN A 85 -27.90 0.12 29.51
C GLN A 85 -27.77 0.37 28.01
N PRO A 86 -26.57 0.72 27.51
CA PRO A 86 -26.37 0.96 26.10
C PRO A 86 -26.47 -0.36 25.30
N VAL A 87 -27.37 -0.36 24.33
CA VAL A 87 -27.53 -1.36 23.27
C VAL A 87 -26.96 -0.79 21.98
N TYR A 88 -26.09 -1.55 21.34
CA TYR A 88 -25.44 -1.15 20.10
C TYR A 88 -26.08 -1.82 18.89
N LYS A 89 -26.20 -1.07 17.80
CA LYS A 89 -26.67 -1.55 16.50
C LYS A 89 -25.65 -1.20 15.42
N VAL A 90 -25.29 -2.20 14.62
CA VAL A 90 -24.43 -2.03 13.44
C VAL A 90 -25.26 -1.53 12.26
N VAL A 91 -24.85 -0.40 11.68
CA VAL A 91 -25.51 0.21 10.51
C VAL A 91 -24.56 0.23 9.35
N HIS A 92 -24.70 -0.75 8.45
CA HIS A 92 -23.84 -0.86 7.27
C HIS A 92 -24.13 0.22 6.23
N ARG A 93 -23.05 0.76 5.68
CA ARG A 93 -23.02 1.69 4.55
C ARG A 93 -22.82 0.98 3.22
N VAL A 94 -22.38 -0.27 3.23
CA VAL A 94 -22.15 -1.10 2.04
C VAL A 94 -22.95 -2.39 2.20
N THR A 95 -23.62 -2.81 1.13
CA THR A 95 -24.46 -4.01 1.05
C THR A 95 -23.76 -5.12 0.28
N ASP A 96 -24.26 -6.34 0.38
CA ASP A 96 -23.72 -7.46 -0.42
C ASP A 96 -23.91 -7.24 -1.92
N ALA A 97 -24.98 -6.53 -2.30
CA ALA A 97 -25.22 -6.16 -3.70
C ALA A 97 -24.15 -5.19 -4.22
N ASP A 98 -23.71 -4.23 -3.39
CA ASP A 98 -22.61 -3.32 -3.74
C ASP A 98 -21.30 -4.10 -3.93
N ASN A 99 -21.01 -5.05 -3.03
CA ASN A 99 -19.83 -5.89 -3.12
C ASN A 99 -19.89 -6.89 -4.28
N ALA A 100 -21.09 -7.33 -4.72
CA ALA A 100 -21.29 -8.25 -5.84
C ALA A 100 -21.25 -7.60 -7.23
N LEU A 101 -21.15 -6.26 -7.31
CA LEU A 101 -21.07 -5.54 -8.58
C LEU A 101 -19.90 -6.02 -9.45
N ARG A 102 -20.16 -6.18 -10.74
CA ARG A 102 -19.23 -6.70 -11.75
C ARG A 102 -19.17 -5.80 -12.97
N ALA A 103 -18.13 -5.94 -13.79
CA ALA A 103 -18.00 -5.19 -15.03
C ALA A 103 -19.28 -5.28 -15.89
N GLY A 104 -19.81 -4.12 -16.29
CA GLY A 104 -21.09 -3.99 -16.98
C GLY A 104 -22.30 -3.69 -16.10
N ASP A 105 -22.24 -3.91 -14.79
CA ASP A 105 -23.32 -3.54 -13.88
C ASP A 105 -23.32 -2.02 -13.61
N PRO A 106 -24.47 -1.32 -13.68
CA PRO A 106 -24.53 0.10 -13.36
C PRO A 106 -24.36 0.32 -11.85
N PHE A 107 -23.60 1.35 -11.47
CA PHE A 107 -23.48 1.76 -10.07
C PHE A 107 -24.83 2.34 -9.58
N PRO A 108 -25.36 1.89 -8.42
CA PRO A 108 -26.61 2.41 -7.89
C PRO A 108 -26.59 3.95 -7.74
N GLY A 109 -27.63 4.61 -8.28
CA GLY A 109 -27.76 6.07 -8.26
C GLY A 109 -27.09 6.80 -9.44
N THR A 110 -26.49 6.08 -10.39
CA THR A 110 -25.94 6.66 -11.63
C THR A 110 -26.91 6.51 -12.81
N SER A 111 -26.79 7.37 -13.83
CA SER A 111 -27.59 7.24 -15.05
C SER A 111 -27.10 6.06 -15.90
N ALA A 112 -28.04 5.30 -16.48
CA ALA A 112 -27.76 4.05 -17.20
C ALA A 112 -26.87 4.18 -18.46
N ASN A 113 -26.42 5.39 -18.82
CA ASN A 113 -25.65 5.66 -20.05
C ASN A 113 -24.13 5.55 -19.87
N SER A 114 -23.62 5.21 -18.69
CA SER A 114 -22.18 5.08 -18.41
C SER A 114 -21.80 3.67 -17.96
N THR A 115 -22.17 2.65 -18.74
CA THR A 115 -21.77 1.27 -18.46
C THR A 115 -20.29 1.07 -18.73
N VAL A 116 -19.49 0.84 -17.68
CA VAL A 116 -18.08 0.49 -17.78
C VAL A 116 -17.97 -1.03 -17.92
N THR A 117 -17.55 -1.53 -19.08
CA THR A 117 -17.44 -2.97 -19.37
C THR A 117 -16.00 -3.50 -19.26
N ASP A 118 -15.02 -2.60 -19.31
CA ASP A 118 -13.63 -2.91 -19.09
C ASP A 118 -13.40 -3.21 -17.60
N THR A 119 -12.94 -4.41 -17.27
CA THR A 119 -12.84 -4.90 -15.89
C THR A 119 -11.89 -4.06 -15.04
N ASP A 120 -10.81 -3.59 -15.64
CA ASP A 120 -9.78 -2.84 -14.94
C ASP A 120 -10.28 -1.45 -14.56
N ARG A 121 -10.86 -0.74 -15.53
CA ARG A 121 -11.55 0.54 -15.29
C ARG A 121 -12.74 0.38 -14.36
N TYR A 122 -13.46 -0.74 -14.44
CA TYR A 122 -14.59 -1.02 -13.56
C TYR A 122 -14.15 -1.16 -12.11
N ALA A 123 -13.06 -1.89 -11.86
CA ALA A 123 -12.50 -2.03 -10.52
C ALA A 123 -12.12 -0.66 -9.95
N ALA A 124 -11.39 0.16 -10.69
CA ALA A 124 -11.06 1.51 -10.25
C ALA A 124 -12.33 2.35 -9.96
N ALA A 125 -13.33 2.32 -10.84
CA ALA A 125 -14.58 3.04 -10.64
C ALA A 125 -15.40 2.51 -9.44
N LYS A 126 -15.40 1.20 -9.20
CA LYS A 126 -16.07 0.57 -8.06
C LYS A 126 -15.44 0.99 -6.74
N GLU A 127 -14.11 1.15 -6.68
CA GLU A 127 -13.45 1.70 -5.50
C GLU A 127 -13.93 3.12 -5.20
N LEU A 128 -14.02 3.99 -6.22
CA LEU A 128 -14.54 5.35 -6.04
C LEU A 128 -15.99 5.33 -5.51
N TYR A 129 -16.83 4.50 -6.11
CA TYR A 129 -18.21 4.28 -5.67
C TYR A 129 -18.29 3.84 -4.19
N LEU A 130 -17.53 2.80 -3.82
CA LEU A 130 -17.47 2.32 -2.44
C LEU A 130 -16.89 3.39 -1.50
N GLY A 131 -15.89 4.13 -1.94
CA GLY A 131 -15.31 5.27 -1.23
C GLY A 131 -16.35 6.33 -0.89
N ASP A 132 -17.21 6.72 -1.84
CA ASP A 132 -18.29 7.68 -1.62
C ASP A 132 -19.31 7.17 -0.58
N ARG A 133 -19.62 5.86 -0.60
CA ARG A 133 -20.53 5.21 0.36
C ARG A 133 -19.92 5.12 1.76
N CYS A 134 -18.62 4.87 1.84
CA CYS A 134 -17.86 4.72 3.06
C CYS A 134 -17.40 6.05 3.67
N GLN A 135 -17.48 7.15 2.93
CA GLN A 135 -16.88 8.42 3.30
C GLN A 135 -17.33 8.91 4.68
N VAL A 136 -16.36 9.38 5.46
CA VAL A 136 -16.56 10.05 6.74
C VAL A 136 -16.17 11.53 6.58
N PRO A 137 -17.10 12.47 6.82
CA PRO A 137 -16.79 13.90 6.80
C PRO A 137 -15.76 14.25 7.88
N ASP A 138 -14.73 15.00 7.50
CA ASP A 138 -13.63 15.39 8.39
C ASP A 138 -12.87 16.60 7.81
N SER A 139 -11.95 17.15 8.60
CA SER A 139 -11.05 18.24 8.24
C SER A 139 -9.59 17.76 8.24
N PRO A 140 -8.74 18.18 7.27
CA PRO A 140 -9.03 19.17 6.21
C PRO A 140 -9.85 18.62 5.04
N VAL A 141 -9.95 17.29 4.91
CA VAL A 141 -10.73 16.62 3.88
C VAL A 141 -11.40 15.37 4.46
N PRO A 142 -12.52 14.90 3.88
CA PRO A 142 -13.11 13.61 4.22
C PRO A 142 -12.15 12.44 3.95
N TRP A 143 -12.40 11.32 4.63
CA TRP A 143 -11.63 10.08 4.48
C TRP A 143 -12.54 8.86 4.29
N GLN A 144 -11.97 7.73 3.87
CA GLN A 144 -12.71 6.52 3.51
C GLN A 144 -12.32 5.32 4.37
N PHE A 145 -11.35 4.49 3.96
CA PHE A 145 -11.11 3.19 4.59
C PHE A 145 -9.63 2.84 4.75
N TRP A 146 -9.36 1.94 5.69
CA TRP A 146 -8.16 1.10 5.67
C TRP A 146 -8.26 0.12 4.49
N MET A 147 -7.17 -0.14 3.79
CA MET A 147 -7.16 -1.03 2.63
C MET A 147 -6.46 -2.35 2.95
N VAL A 148 -7.16 -3.47 2.81
CA VAL A 148 -6.56 -4.80 2.77
C VAL A 148 -6.10 -5.08 1.35
N MET A 149 -4.79 -5.17 1.14
CA MET A 149 -4.22 -5.44 -0.16
C MET A 149 -3.79 -6.89 -0.27
N LEU A 150 -4.36 -7.59 -1.25
CA LEU A 150 -4.07 -8.98 -1.60
C LEU A 150 -3.47 -9.00 -3.01
N LYS A 151 -2.25 -9.51 -3.13
CA LYS A 151 -1.59 -9.62 -4.43
C LYS A 151 -0.98 -10.99 -4.64
N ASN A 152 -0.96 -11.36 -5.91
CA ASN A 152 -0.33 -12.56 -6.43
C ASN A 152 0.80 -12.11 -7.34
N GLY A 153 2.03 -12.49 -7.00
CA GLY A 153 3.21 -12.12 -7.78
C GLY A 153 3.49 -13.04 -8.96
N ASN A 154 2.68 -14.09 -9.18
CA ASN A 154 2.83 -14.90 -10.37
C ASN A 154 2.75 -14.03 -11.65
N LEU A 155 3.60 -14.36 -12.62
CA LEU A 155 3.70 -13.62 -13.87
C LEU A 155 3.86 -14.59 -15.04
N ASP A 156 2.89 -14.59 -15.95
CA ASP A 156 3.00 -15.26 -17.24
C ASP A 156 3.83 -14.38 -18.18
N THR A 157 5.11 -14.73 -18.31
CA THR A 157 6.07 -13.95 -19.11
C THR A 157 5.84 -14.10 -20.61
N THR A 158 5.05 -15.10 -21.02
CA THR A 158 4.72 -15.37 -22.43
C THR A 158 3.50 -14.60 -22.90
N ALA A 159 2.59 -14.26 -21.98
CA ALA A 159 1.45 -13.39 -22.26
C ALA A 159 1.86 -11.94 -22.52
N ALA A 160 2.96 -11.48 -21.90
CA ALA A 160 3.53 -10.14 -22.05
C ALA A 160 2.51 -9.00 -21.85
N ILE A 161 1.58 -9.19 -20.91
CA ILE A 161 0.54 -8.21 -20.57
C ILE A 161 1.13 -7.08 -19.71
N CYS A 162 2.01 -7.45 -18.77
CA CYS A 162 2.68 -6.50 -17.88
C CYS A 162 3.70 -5.66 -18.65
N PRO A 163 3.66 -4.31 -18.52
CA PRO A 163 4.63 -3.44 -19.17
C PRO A 163 6.08 -3.70 -18.72
N ASP A 164 7.04 -3.37 -19.58
CA ASP A 164 8.46 -3.23 -19.25
C ASP A 164 8.74 -1.74 -19.02
N ASN A 165 8.87 -1.31 -17.76
CA ASN A 165 9.20 0.08 -17.42
C ASN A 165 8.27 1.11 -18.11
N GLY A 166 6.95 0.89 -18.05
CA GLY A 166 5.98 1.78 -18.71
C GLY A 166 5.76 1.52 -20.20
N ARG A 167 6.48 0.56 -20.80
CA ARG A 167 6.44 0.29 -22.24
C ARG A 167 5.86 -1.08 -22.54
N PRO A 168 5.26 -1.30 -23.71
CA PRO A 168 4.80 -2.63 -24.10
C PRO A 168 5.93 -3.67 -24.04
N ALA A 169 5.71 -4.75 -23.30
CA ALA A 169 6.65 -5.86 -23.21
C ALA A 169 6.54 -6.79 -24.43
N ARG A 170 7.54 -7.66 -24.61
CA ARG A 170 7.50 -8.79 -25.55
C ARG A 170 7.52 -10.10 -24.78
N PRO A 171 6.91 -11.18 -25.29
CA PRO A 171 6.99 -12.50 -24.67
C PRO A 171 8.45 -12.92 -24.43
N PHE A 172 8.73 -13.45 -23.24
CA PHE A 172 10.05 -13.97 -22.90
C PHE A 172 9.95 -15.31 -22.13
N PRO A 173 11.02 -16.13 -22.13
CA PRO A 173 10.99 -17.43 -21.46
C PRO A 173 10.65 -17.33 -19.98
N GLN A 174 9.82 -18.25 -19.51
CA GLN A 174 9.48 -18.36 -18.09
C GLN A 174 10.74 -18.61 -17.26
N THR A 175 10.88 -17.92 -16.13
CA THR A 175 12.04 -18.05 -15.24
C THR A 175 11.59 -18.39 -13.82
N SER A 176 12.51 -18.84 -12.97
CA SER A 176 12.20 -19.04 -11.54
C SER A 176 11.95 -17.75 -10.78
N ARG A 177 12.41 -16.60 -11.31
CA ARG A 177 12.17 -15.27 -10.72
C ARG A 177 10.70 -14.88 -10.77
N PHE A 178 10.04 -15.27 -11.85
CA PHE A 178 8.64 -14.99 -12.14
C PHE A 178 7.92 -16.32 -12.22
N PRO A 179 7.45 -16.91 -11.12
CA PRO A 179 6.74 -18.18 -11.15
C PRO A 179 5.39 -18.06 -11.89
N CYS A 180 5.05 -19.08 -12.67
CA CYS A 180 3.69 -19.25 -13.20
C CYS A 180 3.40 -20.75 -13.36
N PRO A 181 3.35 -21.52 -12.26
CA PRO A 181 3.35 -23.00 -12.31
C PRO A 181 2.11 -23.58 -13.00
N GLY A 182 0.98 -22.87 -12.94
CA GLY A 182 -0.27 -23.24 -13.63
C GLY A 182 -0.32 -22.88 -15.11
N GLY A 183 0.70 -22.19 -15.65
CA GLY A 183 0.66 -21.63 -16.99
C GLY A 183 -0.43 -20.55 -17.14
N THR A 184 -1.07 -20.50 -18.30
CA THR A 184 -2.15 -19.55 -18.58
C THR A 184 -3.20 -19.57 -17.47
N GLY A 185 -3.47 -18.39 -16.90
CA GLY A 185 -4.38 -18.21 -15.78
C GLY A 185 -3.71 -18.13 -14.40
N CYS A 186 -2.38 -18.24 -14.29
CA CYS A 186 -1.67 -18.09 -13.02
C CYS A 186 -1.73 -16.67 -12.40
N MET A 187 -2.16 -15.68 -13.19
CA MET A 187 -2.26 -14.25 -12.83
C MET A 187 -3.70 -13.83 -12.45
N ASN A 188 -4.53 -14.77 -12.00
CA ASN A 188 -5.95 -14.54 -11.72
C ASN A 188 -6.22 -13.76 -10.41
N GLN A 189 -7.41 -13.15 -10.35
CA GLN A 189 -8.07 -12.71 -9.12
C GLN A 189 -8.39 -13.92 -8.21
N PRO A 190 -8.31 -13.81 -6.87
CA PRO A 190 -8.70 -14.87 -5.95
C PRO A 190 -10.22 -14.94 -5.70
N LEU A 191 -10.67 -16.05 -5.13
CA LEU A 191 -11.97 -16.14 -4.48
C LEU A 191 -11.92 -15.37 -3.15
N VAL A 192 -12.81 -14.42 -2.95
CA VAL A 192 -12.90 -13.60 -1.73
C VAL A 192 -14.24 -13.83 -1.05
N PHE A 193 -14.24 -14.36 0.17
CA PHE A 193 -15.42 -14.53 0.99
C PHE A 193 -15.42 -13.47 2.10
N HIS A 194 -16.49 -12.67 2.16
CA HIS A 194 -16.65 -11.60 3.15
C HIS A 194 -17.64 -12.01 4.23
N ASN A 195 -17.18 -11.97 5.48
CA ASN A 195 -18.03 -12.04 6.67
C ASN A 195 -18.32 -10.62 7.12
N ARG A 196 -19.56 -10.19 6.89
CA ARG A 196 -20.04 -8.88 7.32
C ARG A 196 -19.85 -8.69 8.82
N THR A 197 -19.35 -7.51 9.20
CA THR A 197 -19.12 -7.18 10.60
C THR A 197 -20.42 -7.21 11.39
N ALA A 198 -20.42 -7.91 12.52
CA ALA A 198 -21.58 -8.03 13.41
C ALA A 198 -21.17 -7.93 14.88
N LEU A 199 -22.13 -7.63 15.74
CA LEU A 199 -22.00 -7.79 17.19
C LEU A 199 -22.18 -9.26 17.56
N ASP A 200 -21.44 -9.71 18.57
CA ASP A 200 -21.69 -11.00 19.22
C ASP A 200 -23.03 -11.01 19.97
N ASP A 201 -23.50 -12.20 20.36
CA ASP A 201 -24.77 -12.38 21.07
C ASP A 201 -24.82 -11.62 22.40
N ALA A 202 -23.65 -11.36 23.01
CA ALA A 202 -23.53 -10.59 24.23
C ALA A 202 -23.57 -9.06 24.00
N GLY A 203 -23.53 -8.59 22.75
CA GLY A 203 -23.52 -7.16 22.40
C GLY A 203 -22.23 -6.43 22.81
N ARG A 204 -21.12 -7.15 22.99
CA ARG A 204 -19.85 -6.61 23.53
C ARG A 204 -18.71 -6.62 22.52
N TRP A 205 -18.71 -7.53 21.56
CA TRP A 205 -17.64 -7.68 20.58
C TRP A 205 -18.17 -7.46 19.18
N LEU A 206 -17.50 -6.57 18.45
CA LEU A 206 -17.65 -6.48 17.01
C LEU A 206 -16.61 -7.38 16.35
N ARG A 207 -17.03 -8.14 15.35
CA ARG A 207 -16.15 -8.99 14.55
C ARG A 207 -16.61 -9.03 13.11
N GLY A 208 -15.68 -8.87 12.19
CA GLY A 208 -15.86 -9.09 10.77
C GLY A 208 -14.58 -9.61 10.14
N GLY A 209 -14.62 -9.90 8.86
CA GLY A 209 -13.40 -10.32 8.18
C GLY A 209 -13.62 -10.74 6.75
N LEU A 210 -12.52 -11.02 6.07
CA LEU A 210 -12.51 -11.65 4.76
C LEU A 210 -11.50 -12.79 4.75
N PHE A 211 -11.76 -13.79 3.91
CA PHE A 211 -10.85 -14.91 3.70
C PHE A 211 -11.02 -15.44 2.28
N GLY A 212 -10.07 -16.25 1.82
CA GLY A 212 -10.13 -16.71 0.44
C GLY A 212 -8.92 -17.51 -0.01
N THR A 213 -8.86 -17.74 -1.32
CA THR A 213 -7.84 -18.53 -1.98
C THR A 213 -7.68 -18.12 -3.44
N TYR A 214 -6.46 -18.24 -3.98
CA TYR A 214 -6.22 -18.07 -5.41
C TYR A 214 -6.58 -19.33 -6.23
N GLU A 215 -6.70 -20.50 -5.60
CA GLU A 215 -7.20 -21.72 -6.25
C GLU A 215 -8.72 -21.64 -6.49
N LEU A 216 -9.10 -21.20 -7.69
CA LEU A 216 -10.51 -21.08 -8.10
C LEU A 216 -11.27 -22.41 -8.10
N ASP A 217 -10.54 -23.54 -8.13
CA ASP A 217 -11.06 -24.91 -8.10
C ASP A 217 -11.06 -25.56 -6.70
N ALA A 218 -10.67 -24.83 -5.65
CA ALA A 218 -10.60 -25.37 -4.30
C ALA A 218 -11.98 -25.68 -3.71
N THR A 219 -12.16 -26.91 -3.22
CA THR A 219 -13.36 -27.34 -2.50
C THR A 219 -13.20 -27.31 -0.98
N ASP A 220 -11.97 -27.24 -0.48
CA ASP A 220 -11.63 -27.16 0.94
C ASP A 220 -10.44 -26.23 1.15
N LEU A 221 -10.70 -25.05 1.73
CA LEU A 221 -9.70 -24.02 2.01
C LEU A 221 -8.81 -24.38 3.20
N GLY A 222 -9.17 -25.37 4.03
CA GLY A 222 -8.38 -25.82 5.18
C GLY A 222 -7.12 -26.59 4.77
N ARG A 223 -7.11 -27.16 3.55
CA ARG A 223 -6.02 -27.99 3.04
C ARG A 223 -4.69 -27.22 2.92
N SER A 224 -3.63 -27.80 3.48
CA SER A 224 -2.28 -27.21 3.46
C SER A 224 -1.66 -27.01 2.08
N ASP A 225 -2.21 -27.62 1.02
CA ASP A 225 -1.76 -27.48 -0.36
C ASP A 225 -2.55 -26.45 -1.17
N VAL A 226 -3.53 -25.78 -0.56
CA VAL A 226 -4.32 -24.69 -1.13
C VAL A 226 -3.84 -23.36 -0.54
N SER A 227 -3.68 -22.34 -1.38
CA SER A 227 -3.34 -20.99 -0.91
C SER A 227 -4.46 -20.47 -0.04
N TYR A 228 -4.13 -19.69 0.98
CA TYR A 228 -5.14 -19.17 1.89
C TYR A 228 -4.74 -17.79 2.38
N TYR A 229 -5.71 -16.92 2.52
CA TYR A 229 -5.54 -15.69 3.27
C TYR A 229 -6.75 -15.44 4.13
N SER A 230 -6.54 -14.71 5.22
CA SER A 230 -7.63 -14.13 5.99
C SER A 230 -7.20 -12.85 6.67
N VAL A 231 -8.12 -11.90 6.75
CA VAL A 231 -8.02 -10.75 7.64
C VAL A 231 -9.28 -10.70 8.47
N VAL A 232 -9.13 -10.82 9.78
CA VAL A 232 -10.24 -10.72 10.74
C VAL A 232 -9.99 -9.49 11.59
N TRP A 233 -10.99 -8.61 11.70
CA TRP A 233 -10.93 -7.46 12.59
C TRP A 233 -11.91 -7.63 13.73
N GLU A 234 -11.47 -7.30 14.93
CA GLU A 234 -12.32 -7.34 16.12
C GLU A 234 -12.04 -6.17 17.06
N LYS A 235 -13.09 -5.79 17.79
CA LYS A 235 -13.03 -4.74 18.81
C LYS A 235 -14.08 -4.98 19.87
N GLN A 236 -13.71 -4.73 21.12
CA GLN A 236 -14.67 -4.67 22.22
C GLN A 236 -15.28 -3.26 22.31
N ILE A 237 -16.60 -3.16 22.43
CA ILE A 237 -17.31 -1.88 22.53
C ILE A 237 -17.72 -1.54 23.98
N GLY A 238 -17.88 -0.25 24.27
CA GLY A 238 -18.38 0.26 25.55
C GLY A 238 -17.28 0.62 26.57
N PRO A 239 -17.63 0.88 27.84
CA PRO A 239 -16.70 1.39 28.86
C PRO A 239 -15.52 0.46 29.21
N ALA A 240 -15.67 -0.84 28.91
CA ALA A 240 -14.60 -1.83 29.03
C ALA A 240 -13.70 -1.91 27.78
N GLY A 241 -14.12 -1.31 26.66
CA GLY A 241 -13.42 -1.25 25.38
C GLY A 241 -12.29 -0.22 25.39
N GLY A 242 -11.20 -0.51 26.11
CA GLY A 242 -10.02 0.34 26.16
C GLY A 242 -9.07 0.19 24.95
N ALA A 243 -9.31 -0.77 24.06
CA ALA A 243 -8.46 -1.06 22.91
C ALA A 243 -9.16 -0.66 21.58
N GLY A 244 -8.39 -0.12 20.64
CA GLY A 244 -8.82 0.06 19.26
C GLY A 244 -9.03 -1.28 18.55
N TRP A 245 -9.35 -1.24 17.26
CA TRP A 245 -9.45 -2.44 16.43
C TRP A 245 -8.14 -3.22 16.38
N VAL A 246 -8.27 -4.54 16.42
CA VAL A 246 -7.16 -5.49 16.19
C VAL A 246 -7.44 -6.25 14.91
N PHE A 247 -6.50 -6.19 13.97
CA PHE A 247 -6.53 -6.93 12.72
C PHE A 247 -5.63 -8.16 12.83
N HIS A 248 -6.21 -9.34 12.70
CA HIS A 248 -5.52 -10.63 12.64
C HIS A 248 -5.38 -11.05 11.18
N HIS A 249 -4.14 -11.26 10.76
CA HIS A 249 -3.82 -11.59 9.38
C HIS A 249 -3.24 -13.00 9.33
N LYS A 250 -3.58 -13.71 8.25
CA LYS A 250 -2.99 -14.99 7.87
C LYS A 250 -2.75 -15.02 6.38
N LEU A 251 -1.58 -15.50 5.97
CA LEU A 251 -1.25 -15.74 4.57
C LEU A 251 -0.56 -17.09 4.44
N ARG A 252 -1.02 -17.90 3.50
CA ARG A 252 -0.45 -19.21 3.16
C ARG A 252 -0.30 -19.33 1.65
N THR A 253 0.91 -19.64 1.19
CA THR A 253 1.19 -19.92 -0.21
C THR A 253 0.92 -21.38 -0.57
N SER A 254 0.85 -21.68 -1.86
CA SER A 254 0.70 -23.04 -2.37
C SER A 254 1.75 -23.37 -3.42
N ALA A 255 1.66 -24.57 -4.01
CA ALA A 255 2.48 -24.91 -5.16
C ALA A 255 2.08 -24.13 -6.43
N LYS A 256 0.79 -23.78 -6.59
CA LYS A 256 0.28 -22.99 -7.73
C LYS A 256 0.52 -21.49 -7.53
N TYR A 257 0.46 -21.01 -6.29
CA TYR A 257 0.66 -19.61 -5.91
C TYR A 257 1.77 -19.50 -4.86
N PRO A 258 3.04 -19.66 -5.27
CA PRO A 258 4.17 -19.59 -4.37
C PRO A 258 4.61 -18.16 -4.03
N TRP A 259 4.03 -17.14 -4.70
CA TRP A 259 4.35 -15.74 -4.48
C TRP A 259 3.10 -14.93 -4.19
N LEU A 260 2.88 -14.59 -2.92
CA LEU A 260 1.69 -13.86 -2.47
C LEU A 260 2.08 -12.75 -1.51
N MET A 261 1.26 -11.70 -1.49
CA MET A 261 1.39 -10.56 -0.58
C MET A 261 0.07 -10.26 0.12
N LEU A 262 0.17 -9.88 1.40
CA LEU A 262 -0.96 -9.41 2.19
C LEU A 262 -0.51 -8.25 3.09
N TYR A 263 -1.13 -7.08 2.91
CA TYR A 263 -0.89 -5.90 3.73
C TYR A 263 -2.17 -5.24 4.22
N LEU A 264 -2.06 -4.54 5.34
CA LEU A 264 -2.98 -3.48 5.70
C LEU A 264 -2.33 -2.13 5.37
N ARG A 265 -3.01 -1.32 4.55
CA ARG A 265 -2.50 -0.05 4.03
C ARG A 265 -3.28 1.15 4.53
N SER A 266 -2.56 2.25 4.72
CA SER A 266 -3.10 3.59 4.92
C SER A 266 -2.89 4.45 3.68
N ASP A 267 -3.79 4.32 2.70
CA ASP A 267 -3.72 5.06 1.45
C ASP A 267 -4.22 6.51 1.59
N ALA A 268 -3.71 7.42 0.75
CA ALA A 268 -4.19 8.79 0.63
C ALA A 268 -5.65 8.82 0.17
N THR A 269 -6.38 9.86 0.60
CA THR A 269 -7.80 10.00 0.23
C THR A 269 -8.03 10.27 -1.25
N ARG A 270 -6.97 10.66 -1.99
CA ARG A 270 -6.95 10.90 -3.45
C ARG A 270 -5.53 10.69 -4.00
N GLY A 271 -5.44 10.49 -5.30
CA GLY A 271 -4.20 10.30 -6.04
C GLY A 271 -3.87 8.82 -6.22
N PHE A 272 -2.64 8.57 -6.67
CA PHE A 272 -2.12 7.23 -6.94
C PHE A 272 -1.59 6.58 -5.66
N SER A 273 -1.87 5.29 -5.48
CA SER A 273 -1.40 4.51 -4.33
C SER A 273 -0.65 3.26 -4.81
N GLY A 274 0.50 2.97 -4.21
CA GLY A 274 1.17 1.67 -4.28
C GLY A 274 1.45 1.11 -5.69
N GLY A 275 1.80 1.96 -6.66
CA GLY A 275 2.10 1.56 -8.04
C GLY A 275 0.91 1.57 -9.00
N TYR A 276 -0.28 1.93 -8.55
CA TYR A 276 -1.47 2.03 -9.40
C TYR A 276 -1.60 3.41 -10.04
N HIS A 277 -1.82 3.45 -11.35
CA HIS A 277 -1.99 4.68 -12.11
C HIS A 277 -3.45 5.20 -12.13
N TYR A 278 -4.32 4.65 -11.28
CA TYR A 278 -5.71 5.07 -11.09
C TYR A 278 -5.85 5.88 -9.79
N ASP A 279 -6.78 6.84 -9.78
CA ASP A 279 -7.15 7.59 -8.58
C ASP A 279 -7.81 6.66 -7.54
N THR A 280 -7.29 6.64 -6.31
CA THR A 280 -7.73 5.75 -5.23
C THR A 280 -8.40 6.51 -4.07
N ARG A 281 -8.98 5.78 -3.11
CA ARG A 281 -9.56 6.30 -1.86
C ARG A 281 -8.91 5.64 -0.66
N GLY A 282 -8.88 6.33 0.49
CA GLY A 282 -8.12 5.85 1.63
C GLY A 282 -8.35 6.63 2.92
N MET A 283 -7.59 6.30 3.95
CA MET A 283 -7.73 6.83 5.32
C MET A 283 -6.85 8.07 5.58
N THR A 284 -5.77 8.26 4.82
CA THR A 284 -4.75 9.29 5.05
C THR A 284 -5.23 10.65 4.49
N LYS A 285 -5.87 11.45 5.34
CA LYS A 285 -6.41 12.80 5.03
C LYS A 285 -5.36 13.90 4.95
N ILE A 286 -4.17 13.70 5.53
CA ILE A 286 -3.02 14.60 5.36
C ILE A 286 -1.85 13.76 4.84
N VAL A 287 -1.52 13.88 3.56
CA VAL A 287 -0.41 13.12 2.97
C VAL A 287 0.90 13.50 3.68
N PRO A 288 1.57 12.56 4.38
CA PRO A 288 2.81 12.82 5.08
C PRO A 288 3.95 13.14 4.10
N GLU A 289 4.85 14.02 4.53
CA GLU A 289 5.97 14.49 3.72
C GLU A 289 7.25 14.43 4.55
N SER A 290 8.30 13.79 4.02
CA SER A 290 9.59 13.74 4.71
C SER A 290 10.23 15.14 4.81
N PRO A 291 10.92 15.47 5.90
CA PRO A 291 11.27 14.60 7.03
C PRO A 291 10.23 14.56 8.16
N ASP A 292 9.10 15.24 7.99
CA ASP A 292 8.30 15.72 9.12
C ASP A 292 7.08 14.84 9.39
N PHE A 293 7.28 13.57 9.75
CA PHE A 293 6.20 12.73 10.28
C PHE A 293 6.71 11.48 11.01
N LYS A 294 5.85 10.94 11.87
CA LYS A 294 6.07 9.71 12.62
C LYS A 294 4.94 8.72 12.37
N VAL A 295 5.18 7.46 12.67
CA VAL A 295 4.16 6.41 12.66
C VAL A 295 4.16 5.70 14.01
N ARG A 296 2.97 5.44 14.54
CA ARG A 296 2.76 4.58 15.71
C ARG A 296 1.94 3.38 15.31
N LEU A 297 2.29 2.21 15.82
CA LEU A 297 1.52 0.97 15.62
C LEU A 297 1.94 -0.08 16.65
N THR A 298 1.10 -1.07 16.88
CA THR A 298 1.44 -2.28 17.65
C THR A 298 1.42 -3.48 16.72
N LEU A 299 2.51 -4.24 16.72
CA LEU A 299 2.70 -5.41 15.87
C LEU A 299 3.11 -6.61 16.71
N GLU A 300 2.46 -7.74 16.46
CA GLU A 300 2.87 -9.06 16.95
C GLU A 300 2.94 -10.02 15.77
N VAL A 301 4.14 -10.47 15.43
CA VAL A 301 4.33 -11.57 14.47
C VAL A 301 4.19 -12.89 15.24
N LYS A 302 3.21 -13.71 14.87
CA LYS A 302 2.94 -15.01 15.50
C LYS A 302 3.65 -16.13 14.75
N GLN A 303 3.70 -16.02 13.42
CA GLN A 303 4.36 -16.97 12.54
C GLN A 303 4.96 -16.24 11.34
N GLY A 304 6.18 -16.59 10.96
CA GLY A 304 6.88 -16.03 9.80
C GLY A 304 6.76 -16.94 8.59
N GLY A 305 6.57 -16.36 7.40
CA GLY A 305 6.40 -17.08 6.13
C GLY A 305 7.66 -17.79 5.60
N GLY A 306 8.56 -18.20 6.48
CA GLY A 306 9.84 -18.85 6.17
C GLY A 306 10.94 -17.89 5.69
N PRO A 307 12.10 -18.42 5.25
CA PRO A 307 13.30 -17.63 4.96
C PRO A 307 13.16 -16.63 3.81
N ASN A 308 12.24 -16.89 2.87
CA ASN A 308 11.98 -16.02 1.72
C ASN A 308 10.79 -15.07 1.96
N SER A 309 10.23 -15.04 3.16
CA SER A 309 9.20 -14.08 3.52
C SER A 309 9.84 -12.75 3.89
N GLN A 310 9.47 -11.71 3.16
CA GLN A 310 9.78 -10.33 3.49
C GLN A 310 8.61 -9.80 4.29
N PHE A 311 8.81 -9.65 5.60
CA PHE A 311 7.81 -9.06 6.48
C PHE A 311 8.19 -7.61 6.71
N TYR A 312 7.37 -6.70 6.20
CA TYR A 312 7.62 -5.27 6.30
C TYR A 312 7.00 -4.74 7.59
N LEU A 313 7.85 -4.26 8.51
CA LEU A 313 7.41 -3.44 9.64
C LEU A 313 6.83 -2.12 9.15
N MET A 314 7.39 -1.62 8.05
CA MET A 314 6.91 -0.47 7.32
C MET A 314 7.33 -0.63 5.87
N ASP A 315 6.35 -0.70 4.98
CA ASP A 315 6.48 -0.51 3.55
C ASP A 315 5.81 0.84 3.22
N MET A 316 6.44 1.63 2.36
CA MET A 316 5.99 2.97 2.04
C MET A 316 6.02 3.17 0.53
N GLY A 317 4.86 3.49 -0.04
CA GLY A 317 4.71 3.77 -1.46
C GLY A 317 4.59 5.26 -1.77
N SER A 318 5.24 5.68 -2.85
CA SER A 318 5.13 7.03 -3.40
C SER A 318 5.41 7.06 -4.91
N CYS A 319 5.21 8.22 -5.54
CA CYS A 319 5.48 8.44 -6.95
C CYS A 319 6.05 9.84 -7.20
N TRP A 320 7.18 9.90 -7.92
CA TRP A 320 7.69 11.12 -8.55
C TRP A 320 8.53 10.79 -9.79
N LYS A 321 8.79 11.75 -10.67
CA LYS A 321 9.65 11.55 -11.85
C LYS A 321 11.12 11.69 -11.48
N ASN A 322 12.02 11.19 -12.32
CA ASN A 322 13.46 11.28 -12.07
C ASN A 322 14.00 12.72 -12.03
N ASP A 323 13.29 13.69 -12.58
CA ASP A 323 13.59 15.12 -12.52
C ASP A 323 12.99 15.83 -11.29
N GLY A 324 12.33 15.07 -10.40
CA GLY A 324 11.75 15.55 -9.15
C GLY A 324 10.35 16.11 -9.30
N ALA A 325 9.81 16.15 -10.52
CA ALA A 325 8.41 16.53 -10.75
C ALA A 325 7.45 15.50 -10.12
N PRO A 326 6.25 15.93 -9.68
CA PRO A 326 5.20 15.02 -9.29
C PRO A 326 4.79 14.10 -10.45
N CYS A 327 4.35 12.89 -10.12
CA CYS A 327 3.74 12.01 -11.11
C CYS A 327 2.44 12.60 -11.69
N ASP A 328 2.17 12.28 -12.94
CA ASP A 328 1.01 12.77 -13.70
C ASP A 328 0.20 11.65 -14.39
N GLY A 329 0.61 10.40 -14.23
CA GLY A 329 -0.01 9.21 -14.81
C GLY A 329 0.68 8.73 -16.09
N ASP A 330 1.74 9.40 -16.56
CA ASP A 330 2.56 8.91 -17.67
C ASP A 330 3.49 7.80 -17.20
N THR A 331 3.08 6.55 -17.44
CA THR A 331 3.80 5.36 -16.99
C THR A 331 5.22 5.23 -17.54
N ALA A 332 5.56 5.92 -18.63
CA ALA A 332 6.92 5.90 -19.18
C ALA A 332 7.91 6.80 -18.42
N THR A 333 7.41 7.81 -17.70
CA THR A 333 8.24 8.81 -17.01
C THR A 333 8.03 8.85 -15.49
N ASP A 334 6.83 8.50 -15.02
CA ASP A 334 6.53 8.29 -13.62
C ASP A 334 7.37 7.15 -13.04
N VAL A 335 7.77 7.27 -11.77
CA VAL A 335 8.53 6.24 -11.08
C VAL A 335 7.94 5.99 -9.70
N THR A 336 7.52 4.76 -9.47
CA THR A 336 7.05 4.31 -8.15
C THR A 336 8.24 4.06 -7.26
N ARG A 337 8.14 4.50 -6.00
CA ARG A 337 9.24 4.39 -5.04
C ARG A 337 8.80 3.74 -3.76
N TYR A 338 9.62 2.80 -3.32
CA TYR A 338 9.40 2.03 -2.11
C TYR A 338 10.53 2.23 -1.10
N SER A 339 10.14 2.42 0.15
CA SER A 339 11.03 2.44 1.33
C SER A 339 10.56 1.37 2.31
N GLU A 340 11.32 0.29 2.44
CA GLU A 340 10.85 -0.93 3.09
C GLU A 340 11.78 -1.40 4.19
N MET A 341 11.25 -1.62 5.40
CA MET A 341 11.99 -2.25 6.51
C MET A 341 11.56 -3.70 6.69
N ILE A 342 12.43 -4.64 6.34
CA ILE A 342 12.20 -6.08 6.51
C ILE A 342 12.67 -6.54 7.89
N ILE A 343 11.78 -7.09 8.71
CA ILE A 343 12.10 -7.53 10.08
C ILE A 343 12.28 -9.05 10.24
N ASN A 344 12.08 -9.83 9.17
CA ASN A 344 12.40 -11.26 9.21
C ASN A 344 13.91 -11.44 9.46
N PRO A 345 14.34 -12.08 10.57
CA PRO A 345 15.75 -12.22 10.91
C PRO A 345 16.54 -13.07 9.89
N GLU A 346 15.85 -13.93 9.13
CA GLU A 346 16.46 -14.77 8.10
C GLU A 346 16.81 -13.98 6.82
N THR A 347 16.26 -12.78 6.64
CA THR A 347 16.59 -11.92 5.49
C THR A 347 18.07 -11.53 5.52
N PRO A 348 18.85 -11.88 4.48
CA PRO A 348 20.27 -11.52 4.40
C PRO A 348 20.43 -10.06 3.95
N ALA A 349 21.57 -9.44 4.24
CA ALA A 349 21.98 -8.23 3.52
C ALA A 349 22.57 -8.64 2.17
N TRP A 350 21.95 -8.29 1.04
CA TRP A 350 22.57 -8.52 -0.28
C TRP A 350 23.55 -7.42 -0.63
N CYS A 351 23.29 -6.19 -0.18
CA CYS A 351 24.28 -5.12 -0.20
C CYS A 351 25.50 -5.50 0.65
N GLN A 352 26.63 -5.71 -0.01
CA GLN A 352 27.90 -6.11 0.59
C GLN A 352 29.08 -5.48 -0.18
N PRO A 353 30.29 -5.39 0.40
CA PRO A 353 31.45 -4.85 -0.31
C PRO A 353 31.74 -5.53 -1.66
N GLY A 354 31.46 -6.83 -1.78
CA GLY A 354 31.60 -7.60 -3.02
C GLY A 354 30.43 -7.47 -4.00
N ARG A 355 29.29 -6.92 -3.57
CA ARG A 355 28.03 -6.77 -4.35
C ARG A 355 27.50 -5.34 -4.26
N ARG A 356 28.38 -4.38 -4.60
CA ARG A 356 28.08 -2.93 -4.57
C ARG A 356 26.97 -2.53 -5.54
N ASP A 357 26.71 -3.34 -6.56
CA ASP A 357 25.59 -3.20 -7.50
C ASP A 357 24.22 -3.23 -6.81
N GLN A 358 24.14 -3.80 -5.60
CA GLN A 358 22.91 -3.92 -4.80
C GLN A 358 22.89 -2.92 -3.63
N CYS A 359 23.84 -2.00 -3.56
CA CYS A 359 23.95 -1.00 -2.51
C CYS A 359 23.56 0.38 -3.02
N PRO A 360 22.87 1.21 -2.21
CA PRO A 360 22.66 2.60 -2.58
C PRO A 360 24.03 3.30 -2.67
N PRO A 361 24.23 4.22 -3.62
CA PRO A 361 25.48 4.98 -3.74
C PRO A 361 25.91 5.68 -2.44
N TRP A 362 24.95 6.19 -1.66
CA TRP A 362 25.22 6.92 -0.44
C TRP A 362 24.36 6.43 0.72
N HIS A 363 24.97 6.32 1.89
CA HIS A 363 24.29 6.31 3.17
C HIS A 363 24.34 7.72 3.77
N THR A 364 23.22 8.20 4.31
CA THR A 364 23.14 9.47 5.04
C THR A 364 22.77 9.19 6.48
N PHE A 365 23.62 9.60 7.42
CA PHE A 365 23.31 9.53 8.84
C PHE A 365 22.31 10.61 9.24
N ARG A 366 21.65 10.45 10.41
CA ARG A 366 20.67 11.42 10.92
C ARG A 366 21.22 12.84 11.05
N ASN A 367 22.52 12.98 11.32
CA ASN A 367 23.21 14.27 11.39
C ASN A 367 23.55 14.89 10.01
N GLY A 368 23.15 14.26 8.90
CA GLY A 368 23.41 14.71 7.53
C GLY A 368 24.75 14.27 6.95
N THR A 369 25.62 13.61 7.73
CA THR A 369 26.89 13.09 7.21
C THR A 369 26.64 12.02 6.17
N ARG A 370 27.31 12.10 5.03
CA ARG A 370 27.17 11.15 3.93
C ARG A 370 28.42 10.29 3.78
N VAL A 371 28.22 8.99 3.57
CA VAL A 371 29.28 8.03 3.29
C VAL A 371 28.98 7.32 1.98
N HIS A 372 29.94 7.36 1.07
CA HIS A 372 29.84 6.69 -0.22
C HIS A 372 30.02 5.17 -0.03
N ARG A 373 29.33 4.37 -0.85
CA ARG A 373 29.46 2.90 -0.83
C ARG A 373 30.84 2.37 -1.22
N ASP A 374 31.77 3.21 -1.65
CA ASP A 374 33.18 2.83 -1.86
C ASP A 374 34.02 2.97 -0.59
N ASP A 375 33.54 3.70 0.40
CA ASP A 375 34.17 3.76 1.72
C ASP A 375 33.77 2.52 2.52
N THR A 376 34.45 1.42 2.23
CA THR A 376 34.16 0.11 2.83
C THR A 376 34.32 0.07 4.34
N ALA A 377 35.08 1.01 4.92
CA ALA A 377 35.32 1.08 6.35
C ALA A 377 34.15 1.73 7.11
N ARG A 378 33.39 2.62 6.46
CA ARG A 378 32.33 3.41 7.12
C ARG A 378 30.93 3.13 6.61
N PHE A 379 30.78 2.61 5.39
CA PHE A 379 29.46 2.36 4.82
C PHE A 379 28.79 1.17 5.52
N PRO A 380 27.54 1.32 6.01
CA PRO A 380 26.86 0.27 6.77
C PRO A 380 26.18 -0.75 5.84
N TYR A 381 26.96 -1.55 5.12
CA TYR A 381 26.43 -2.54 4.16
C TYR A 381 25.35 -3.45 4.76
N ALA A 382 25.59 -3.95 5.98
CA ALA A 382 24.68 -4.86 6.68
C ALA A 382 23.32 -4.25 7.04
N ALA A 383 23.14 -2.94 6.86
CA ALA A 383 21.88 -2.24 7.09
C ALA A 383 20.91 -2.31 5.90
N TYR A 384 21.38 -2.76 4.74
CA TYR A 384 20.63 -2.79 3.49
C TYR A 384 20.43 -4.24 3.02
N HIS A 385 19.17 -4.62 2.78
CA HIS A 385 18.91 -5.82 2.01
C HIS A 385 19.32 -5.56 0.56
N VAL A 386 18.69 -4.59 -0.11
CA VAL A 386 19.00 -4.23 -1.49
C VAL A 386 18.55 -2.80 -1.81
N TYR A 387 19.30 -2.16 -2.70
CA TYR A 387 18.87 -1.02 -3.48
C TYR A 387 18.83 -1.42 -4.95
N CYS A 388 17.74 -1.08 -5.64
CA CYS A 388 17.69 -1.16 -7.09
C CYS A 388 17.23 0.17 -7.69
N SER A 389 17.91 0.60 -8.76
CA SER A 389 17.61 1.84 -9.46
C SER A 389 16.41 1.69 -10.40
N PRO A 390 15.69 2.78 -10.71
CA PRO A 390 14.58 2.70 -11.66
C PRO A 390 15.09 2.45 -13.07
N GLY A 391 14.39 1.61 -13.84
CA GLY A 391 14.82 1.19 -15.18
C GLY A 391 14.95 2.33 -16.20
N ASN A 392 14.31 3.48 -15.93
CA ASN A 392 14.43 4.69 -16.73
C ASN A 392 15.49 5.70 -16.21
N ALA A 393 16.30 5.34 -15.20
CA ALA A 393 17.39 6.18 -14.70
C ALA A 393 18.56 6.26 -15.69
N ARG A 394 18.75 7.43 -16.29
CA ARG A 394 19.79 7.67 -17.31
C ARG A 394 21.19 7.88 -16.73
N HIS A 395 21.27 8.28 -15.47
CA HIS A 395 22.50 8.67 -14.80
C HIS A 395 22.74 7.87 -13.51
N ALA A 396 22.18 6.66 -13.42
CA ALA A 396 22.39 5.80 -12.26
C ALA A 396 23.88 5.46 -12.12
N GLU A 397 24.41 5.65 -10.91
CA GLU A 397 25.83 5.46 -10.63
C GLU A 397 26.22 3.98 -10.73
N GLN A 398 27.21 3.67 -11.58
CA GLN A 398 27.67 2.31 -11.80
C GLN A 398 28.70 1.87 -10.75
N PRO A 399 28.69 0.59 -10.32
CA PRO A 399 27.75 -0.45 -10.74
C PRO A 399 26.38 -0.29 -10.06
N THR A 400 25.29 -0.59 -10.78
CA THR A 400 23.94 -0.64 -10.20
C THR A 400 23.14 -1.81 -10.75
N THR A 401 22.20 -2.29 -9.96
CA THR A 401 21.13 -3.20 -10.38
C THR A 401 19.87 -2.38 -10.63
N TYR A 402 19.20 -2.64 -11.74
CA TYR A 402 17.88 -2.09 -11.99
C TYR A 402 16.80 -2.95 -11.35
N CYS A 403 15.74 -2.33 -10.83
CA CYS A 403 14.61 -3.08 -10.32
C CYS A 403 13.97 -3.94 -11.41
N ASP A 404 13.21 -4.95 -11.01
CA ASP A 404 12.43 -5.70 -11.99
C ASP A 404 11.52 -4.73 -12.76
N PRO A 405 11.41 -4.86 -14.09
CA PRO A 405 10.71 -3.87 -14.88
C PRO A 405 9.23 -4.20 -15.06
N TYR A 406 8.74 -5.32 -14.51
CA TYR A 406 7.45 -5.93 -14.87
C TYR A 406 6.42 -5.89 -13.75
N SER A 407 6.83 -5.89 -12.47
CA SER A 407 5.93 -5.96 -11.33
C SER A 407 5.07 -4.71 -11.13
N ASN A 408 5.41 -3.58 -11.76
CA ASN A 408 4.60 -2.36 -11.75
C ASN A 408 4.38 -1.84 -13.18
N PRO A 409 3.26 -1.15 -13.48
CA PRO A 409 3.00 -0.61 -14.81
C PRO A 409 4.06 0.40 -15.27
N GLN A 410 4.66 1.15 -14.33
CA GLN A 410 5.74 2.11 -14.53
C GLN A 410 7.05 1.64 -13.87
N PRO A 411 8.21 2.21 -14.22
CA PRO A 411 9.47 1.91 -13.54
C PRO A 411 9.35 2.08 -12.03
N GLN A 412 10.09 1.27 -11.30
CA GLN A 412 10.12 1.30 -9.84
C GLN A 412 11.54 1.45 -9.31
N GLU A 413 11.67 2.08 -8.16
CA GLU A 413 12.90 2.15 -7.37
C GLU A 413 12.60 1.64 -5.97
N ILE A 414 13.36 0.66 -5.51
CA ILE A 414 13.14 -0.01 -4.24
C ILE A 414 14.39 0.14 -3.38
N LEU A 415 14.19 0.56 -2.15
CA LEU A 415 15.20 0.54 -1.10
C LEU A 415 14.71 -0.28 0.08
N GLN A 416 15.27 -1.47 0.21
CA GLN A 416 14.97 -2.41 1.29
C GLN A 416 16.08 -2.39 2.33
N ILE A 417 15.71 -2.08 3.57
CA ILE A 417 16.60 -2.05 4.73
C ILE A 417 16.24 -3.16 5.71
N VAL A 418 17.21 -3.52 6.56
CA VAL A 418 17.08 -4.57 7.58
C VAL A 418 17.55 -4.03 8.93
N PRO A 419 17.14 -4.65 10.06
CA PRO A 419 17.52 -4.24 11.40
C PRO A 419 19.02 -4.01 11.56
N HIS A 420 19.40 -2.81 11.98
CA HIS A 420 20.80 -2.41 12.13
C HIS A 420 20.93 -1.21 13.08
N PRO A 421 22.02 -1.07 13.86
CA PRO A 421 22.16 0.01 14.85
C PRO A 421 22.02 1.43 14.29
N VAL A 422 22.39 1.65 13.02
CA VAL A 422 22.26 2.96 12.34
C VAL A 422 20.80 3.44 12.22
N TRP A 423 19.83 2.54 12.36
CA TRP A 423 18.40 2.87 12.33
C TRP A 423 17.82 3.20 13.71
N GLY A 424 18.56 2.93 14.78
CA GLY A 424 18.09 3.07 16.15
C GLY A 424 17.69 4.50 16.52
N GLU A 425 18.40 5.50 15.98
CA GLU A 425 18.04 6.90 16.20
C GLU A 425 16.66 7.26 15.62
N PHE A 426 16.15 6.50 14.65
CA PHE A 426 14.82 6.69 14.05
C PHE A 426 13.72 5.85 14.72
N GLY A 427 14.04 5.12 15.80
CA GLY A 427 13.10 4.24 16.51
C GLY A 427 12.93 2.86 15.88
N TYR A 428 13.66 2.56 14.81
CA TYR A 428 13.60 1.28 14.10
C TYR A 428 14.42 0.18 14.78
N PRO A 429 14.15 -1.11 14.47
CA PRO A 429 14.94 -2.24 14.95
C PRO A 429 16.45 -2.07 14.74
N THR A 430 17.22 -2.36 15.78
CA THR A 430 18.70 -2.24 15.79
C THR A 430 19.41 -3.57 15.63
N ALA A 431 18.70 -4.69 15.78
CA ALA A 431 19.24 -6.03 15.66
C ALA A 431 18.18 -6.99 15.10
N LYS A 432 18.65 -8.02 14.38
CA LYS A 432 17.80 -9.10 13.86
C LYS A 432 16.99 -9.75 14.99
N GLY A 433 15.71 -9.99 14.74
CA GLY A 433 14.78 -10.61 15.69
C GLY A 433 14.03 -9.63 16.59
N GLN A 434 14.41 -8.34 16.65
CA GLN A 434 13.62 -7.34 17.37
C GLN A 434 12.29 -7.09 16.64
N GLY A 435 11.17 -7.23 17.37
CA GLY A 435 9.82 -7.13 16.80
C GLY A 435 9.35 -8.36 16.03
N TRP A 436 10.11 -9.46 16.11
CA TRP A 436 9.77 -10.71 15.45
C TRP A 436 8.99 -11.64 16.39
N ILE A 437 8.90 -12.92 16.04
CA ILE A 437 8.18 -13.96 16.77
C ILE A 437 8.62 -14.00 18.24
N GLY A 438 7.65 -13.88 19.15
CA GLY A 438 7.86 -13.87 20.60
C GLY A 438 8.29 -12.51 21.19
N ASP A 439 8.36 -11.46 20.37
CA ASP A 439 8.74 -10.10 20.78
C ASP A 439 7.71 -9.06 20.28
N PRO A 440 6.44 -9.10 20.76
CA PRO A 440 5.41 -8.14 20.37
C PRO A 440 5.80 -6.72 20.82
N ARG A 441 5.57 -5.73 19.95
CA ARG A 441 6.01 -4.35 20.21
C ARG A 441 5.00 -3.31 19.78
N ALA A 442 4.88 -2.28 20.61
CA ALA A 442 4.38 -0.98 20.22
C ALA A 442 5.54 -0.12 19.72
N TRP A 443 5.45 0.34 18.49
CA TRP A 443 6.46 1.12 17.81
C TRP A 443 6.08 2.60 17.77
N GLU A 444 7.07 3.47 17.94
CA GLU A 444 7.03 4.86 17.47
C GLU A 444 8.22 5.06 16.54
N LEU A 445 7.95 5.17 15.25
CA LEU A 445 8.94 5.25 14.19
C LEU A 445 9.02 6.69 13.67
N ASP A 446 10.22 7.24 13.58
CA ASP A 446 10.50 8.52 12.90
C ASP A 446 10.65 8.30 11.38
N VAL A 447 9.54 7.85 10.80
CA VAL A 447 9.46 7.42 9.39
C VAL A 447 9.83 8.54 8.44
N GLY A 448 9.43 9.78 8.73
CA GLY A 448 9.78 10.94 7.93
C GLY A 448 11.28 11.20 7.91
N ALA A 449 11.93 11.23 9.06
CA ALA A 449 13.37 11.47 9.12
C ALA A 449 14.17 10.34 8.48
N LEU A 450 13.77 9.07 8.67
CA LEU A 450 14.45 7.94 8.03
C LEU A 450 14.30 8.02 6.51
N SER A 451 13.08 8.12 6.00
CA SER A 451 12.81 8.20 4.57
C SER A 451 13.43 9.43 3.90
N HIS A 452 13.75 10.49 4.64
CA HIS A 452 14.55 11.63 4.17
C HIS A 452 16.04 11.29 4.02
N ALA A 453 16.60 10.54 4.97
CA ALA A 453 18.02 10.14 4.98
C ALA A 453 18.35 9.07 3.92
N LEU A 454 17.37 8.23 3.59
CA LEU A 454 17.49 7.20 2.57
C LEU A 454 17.76 7.78 1.17
N TYR A 455 18.56 7.05 0.39
CA TYR A 455 18.91 7.42 -0.98
C TYR A 455 17.79 7.04 -1.96
N PHE A 456 17.38 8.01 -2.77
CA PHE A 456 16.53 7.80 -3.94
C PHE A 456 17.15 8.53 -5.12
N TYR A 457 17.10 7.91 -6.29
CA TYR A 457 17.66 8.41 -7.52
C TYR A 457 16.97 9.70 -7.96
N GLN A 458 17.79 10.62 -8.47
CA GLN A 458 17.41 11.92 -8.98
C GLN A 458 18.37 12.28 -10.13
N ASP A 459 17.83 12.76 -11.24
CA ASP A 459 18.63 13.20 -12.39
C ASP A 459 19.55 14.37 -11.99
N PRO A 460 20.84 14.34 -12.34
CA PRO A 460 21.77 15.42 -12.01
C PRO A 460 21.28 16.79 -12.50
N GLY A 461 21.43 17.81 -11.66
CA GLY A 461 21.05 19.19 -11.99
C GLY A 461 19.55 19.50 -11.93
N THR A 462 18.72 18.54 -11.54
CA THR A 462 17.27 18.75 -11.37
C THR A 462 16.90 19.14 -9.93
N PRO A 463 15.77 19.85 -9.71
CA PRO A 463 15.31 20.17 -8.36
C PRO A 463 15.04 18.92 -7.53
N PRO A 464 15.35 18.91 -6.21
CA PRO A 464 15.04 17.79 -5.34
C PRO A 464 13.54 17.49 -5.31
N ALA A 465 13.18 16.20 -5.46
CA ALA A 465 11.80 15.77 -5.29
C ALA A 465 11.27 16.06 -3.88
N ARG A 466 9.98 16.44 -3.80
CA ARG A 466 9.24 16.45 -2.53
C ARG A 466 8.74 15.05 -2.23
N ARG A 467 9.25 14.43 -1.16
CA ARG A 467 8.93 13.04 -0.79
C ARG A 467 7.62 12.98 -0.01
N ARG A 468 6.52 12.91 -0.75
CA ARG A 468 5.17 12.73 -0.22
C ARG A 468 4.81 11.26 -0.27
N TRP A 469 4.42 10.66 0.86
CA TRP A 469 4.14 9.23 0.93
C TRP A 469 2.64 9.01 0.94
N SER A 470 2.11 8.53 -0.19
CA SER A 470 0.66 8.34 -0.36
C SER A 470 0.17 7.02 0.19
N SER A 471 1.06 6.07 0.50
CA SER A 471 0.70 4.73 0.98
C SER A 471 1.71 4.28 2.04
N LEU A 472 1.21 3.78 3.17
CA LEU A 472 2.01 3.30 4.30
C LEU A 472 1.41 1.99 4.81
N ASP A 473 2.22 0.95 4.82
CA ASP A 473 1.76 -0.42 4.77
C ASP A 473 2.50 -1.30 5.78
N VAL A 474 1.79 -2.30 6.30
CA VAL A 474 2.36 -3.34 7.17
C VAL A 474 1.84 -4.69 6.73
N GLY A 475 2.73 -5.68 6.65
CA GLY A 475 2.37 -7.05 6.33
C GLY A 475 3.52 -7.78 5.67
N THR A 476 3.22 -8.76 4.83
CA THR A 476 4.28 -9.61 4.26
C THR A 476 4.07 -9.96 2.81
N GLU A 477 5.19 -10.04 2.11
CA GLU A 477 5.39 -10.72 0.84
C GLU A 477 6.10 -12.05 1.09
N ILE A 478 5.46 -13.16 0.72
CA ILE A 478 6.10 -14.47 0.71
C ILE A 478 6.60 -14.73 -0.70
N TYR A 479 7.91 -14.65 -0.91
CA TYR A 479 8.52 -14.83 -2.22
C TYR A 479 8.81 -16.32 -2.51
N VAL A 480 8.32 -16.79 -3.67
CA VAL A 480 8.59 -18.11 -4.29
C VAL A 480 8.78 -19.25 -3.28
N SER A 481 7.81 -19.44 -2.40
CA SER A 481 7.84 -20.47 -1.35
C SER A 481 6.55 -21.27 -1.38
N LYS A 482 6.66 -22.60 -1.28
CA LYS A 482 5.50 -23.50 -1.34
C LYS A 482 5.05 -23.85 0.08
N LYS A 483 3.76 -23.66 0.38
CA LYS A 483 3.17 -23.99 1.70
C LYS A 483 3.81 -23.21 2.87
N ALA A 484 4.34 -22.04 2.59
CA ALA A 484 4.79 -21.12 3.63
C ALA A 484 3.58 -20.44 4.23
N GLU A 485 3.63 -20.14 5.53
CA GLU A 485 2.52 -19.59 6.28
C GLU A 485 3.01 -18.50 7.23
N ALA A 486 2.32 -17.36 7.23
CA ALA A 486 2.59 -16.22 8.10
C ALA A 486 1.31 -15.80 8.82
N GLU A 487 1.46 -15.41 10.08
CA GLU A 487 0.37 -14.91 10.93
C GLU A 487 0.85 -13.73 11.78
N TRP A 488 0.05 -12.67 11.87
CA TRP A 488 0.38 -11.51 12.69
C TRP A 488 -0.88 -10.74 13.13
N THR A 489 -0.72 -9.91 14.15
CA THR A 489 -1.73 -8.93 14.55
C THR A 489 -1.20 -7.51 14.43
N LEU A 490 -2.09 -6.60 14.05
CA LEU A 490 -1.81 -5.17 13.92
C LEU A 490 -2.92 -4.36 14.58
N SER A 491 -2.54 -3.37 15.37
CA SER A 491 -3.46 -2.44 16.03
C SER A 491 -2.79 -1.09 16.31
N GLY A 492 -3.57 -0.09 16.71
CA GLY A 492 -3.00 1.19 17.15
C GLY A 492 -2.27 1.97 16.06
N PHE A 493 -2.56 1.73 14.79
CA PHE A 493 -1.91 2.40 13.66
C PHE A 493 -2.33 3.87 13.59
N ASP A 494 -1.38 4.78 13.70
CA ASP A 494 -1.53 6.22 13.54
C ASP A 494 -0.35 6.82 12.76
N ILE A 495 -0.63 7.84 11.95
CA ILE A 495 0.39 8.62 11.23
C ILE A 495 0.35 10.03 11.80
N LEU A 496 1.47 10.51 12.34
CA LEU A 496 1.55 11.77 13.05
C LEU A 496 2.34 12.79 12.25
N VAL A 497 1.73 13.92 11.94
CA VAL A 497 2.36 15.05 11.25
C VAL A 497 2.42 16.28 12.16
N PRO A 498 3.42 17.18 12.04
CA PRO A 498 3.47 18.39 12.84
C PRO A 498 2.25 19.28 12.63
N ASN A 499 1.71 19.78 13.73
CA ASN A 499 0.64 20.75 13.73
C ASN A 499 1.15 22.08 13.19
N LYS A 500 0.59 22.52 12.07
CA LYS A 500 0.94 23.77 11.40
C LYS A 500 0.15 24.98 11.91
N THR A 501 -0.68 24.85 12.96
CA THR A 501 -1.31 26.04 13.55
C THR A 501 -0.23 26.98 14.10
N PRO A 502 -0.23 28.27 13.74
CA PRO A 502 0.62 29.25 14.40
C PRO A 502 0.26 29.28 15.89
N LEU A 503 1.27 29.29 16.76
CA LEU A 503 1.11 29.55 18.19
C LEU A 503 0.37 30.88 18.38
N SER A 504 -0.96 30.85 18.55
CA SER A 504 -1.70 32.01 19.04
C SER A 504 -1.35 32.16 20.51
N LEU A 505 -0.70 33.27 20.83
CA LEU A 505 -0.33 33.75 22.17
C LEU A 505 -1.36 33.32 23.25
N GLU A 506 -1.01 32.37 24.11
CA GLU A 506 -1.77 32.12 25.33
C GLU A 506 -1.64 33.36 26.22
N ARG A 507 -2.74 34.11 26.35
CA ARG A 507 -2.84 35.22 27.30
C ARG A 507 -3.02 34.64 28.69
N SER A 508 -1.92 34.58 29.44
CA SER A 508 -1.90 34.27 30.88
C SER A 508 -2.84 35.22 31.63
N THR A 509 -3.76 34.64 32.39
CA THR A 509 -4.62 35.33 33.35
C THR A 509 -3.81 35.82 34.55
N SER A 510 -3.77 37.13 34.76
CA SER A 510 -3.43 37.74 36.05
C SER A 510 -4.20 39.05 36.18
N ALA A 511 -4.93 39.18 37.29
CA ALA A 511 -5.74 40.34 37.61
C ALA A 511 -4.89 41.53 38.09
N SER A 512 -5.37 42.74 37.76
CA SER A 512 -5.70 43.82 38.71
C SER A 512 -5.16 45.24 38.38
N ILE A 513 -6.10 46.19 38.43
CA ILE A 513 -6.03 47.64 38.75
C ILE A 513 -5.56 48.68 37.69
N ILE A 514 -6.58 49.39 37.16
CA ILE A 514 -6.74 50.84 36.90
C ILE A 514 -5.56 51.66 36.33
N GLY A 515 -5.83 52.25 35.16
CA GLY A 515 -5.56 53.67 34.91
C GLY A 515 -4.69 54.00 33.70
N GLY A 516 -5.21 54.88 32.83
CA GLY A 516 -4.38 55.74 31.98
C GLY A 516 -4.33 55.39 30.50
N THR A 517 -5.07 56.18 29.72
CA THR A 517 -4.97 56.37 28.27
C THR A 517 -3.53 56.68 27.80
N GLU A 518 -3.04 55.97 26.78
CA GLU A 518 -2.32 56.55 25.63
C GLU A 518 -2.06 55.48 24.53
N GLY A 519 -1.93 55.98 23.29
CA GLY A 519 -2.25 55.28 22.04
C GLY A 519 -1.36 54.12 21.62
N SER A 520 -2.00 53.14 20.95
CA SER A 520 -1.33 52.07 20.21
C SER A 520 -1.52 52.29 18.70
N THR A 521 -0.44 52.69 18.03
CA THR A 521 -0.28 52.62 16.59
C THR A 521 -0.09 51.16 16.16
N ASN A 522 -1.08 50.59 15.47
CA ASN A 522 -0.90 49.60 14.40
C ASN A 522 -2.26 49.18 13.82
N ALA A 523 -2.84 50.06 13.00
CA ALA A 523 -3.85 49.64 12.04
C ALA A 523 -3.12 49.06 10.81
N ARG A 524 -3.14 47.74 10.63
CA ARG A 524 -2.90 47.16 9.30
C ARG A 524 -4.03 47.65 8.40
N ARG A 525 -3.71 48.58 7.49
CA ARG A 525 -4.55 48.86 6.34
C ARG A 525 -4.68 47.58 5.53
N ILE A 526 -5.89 47.07 5.44
CA ILE A 526 -6.30 46.17 4.36
C ILE A 526 -6.31 47.04 3.10
N ASP A 527 -5.58 46.63 2.06
CA ASP A 527 -5.60 47.28 0.75
C ASP A 527 -6.47 46.44 -0.19
N PRO A 528 -7.74 46.82 -0.40
CA PRO A 528 -8.69 46.03 -1.16
C PRO A 528 -8.27 45.81 -2.63
N LEU A 529 -7.42 46.68 -3.18
CA LEU A 529 -6.90 46.53 -4.54
C LEU A 529 -5.86 45.42 -4.67
N THR A 530 -5.06 45.21 -3.64
CA THR A 530 -4.07 44.13 -3.60
C THR A 530 -4.75 42.77 -3.43
N ASP A 531 -5.73 42.67 -2.53
CA ASP A 531 -6.49 41.43 -2.33
C ASP A 531 -7.34 41.05 -3.56
N LEU A 532 -7.94 42.05 -4.25
CA LEU A 532 -8.68 41.81 -5.49
C LEU A 532 -7.75 41.32 -6.61
N ARG A 533 -6.53 41.85 -6.70
CA ARG A 533 -5.53 41.45 -7.68
C ARG A 533 -5.04 40.03 -7.43
N GLU A 534 -4.76 39.67 -6.18
CA GLU A 534 -4.39 38.29 -5.81
C GLU A 534 -5.52 37.29 -6.09
N ALA A 535 -6.78 37.68 -5.85
CA ALA A 535 -7.94 36.86 -6.17
C ALA A 535 -8.12 36.67 -7.68
N MET A 536 -7.89 37.71 -8.48
CA MET A 536 -7.93 37.64 -9.95
C MET A 536 -6.79 36.78 -10.51
N GLU A 537 -5.56 36.95 -10.03
CA GLU A 537 -4.40 36.15 -10.46
C GLU A 537 -4.58 34.66 -10.10
N LYS A 538 -5.18 34.37 -8.94
CA LYS A 538 -5.53 32.99 -8.56
C LYS A 538 -6.63 32.40 -9.45
N ASN A 539 -7.63 33.21 -9.83
CA ASN A 539 -8.68 32.76 -10.74
C ASN A 539 -8.13 32.48 -12.14
N ASP A 540 -7.23 33.33 -12.65
CA ASP A 540 -6.55 33.13 -13.92
C ASP A 540 -5.66 31.88 -13.90
N TYR A 541 -4.95 31.62 -12.80
CA TYR A 541 -4.20 30.38 -12.60
C TYR A 541 -5.10 29.13 -12.66
N HIS A 542 -6.28 29.18 -12.02
CA HIS A 542 -7.24 28.08 -12.06
C HIS A 542 -7.84 27.89 -13.46
N ASN A 543 -8.14 28.96 -14.18
CA ASN A 543 -8.68 28.91 -15.54
C ASN A 543 -7.67 28.35 -16.54
N ILE A 544 -6.39 28.75 -16.45
CA ILE A 544 -5.32 28.20 -17.29
C ILE A 544 -5.15 26.71 -17.02
N ARG A 545 -5.15 26.29 -15.74
CA ARG A 545 -5.01 24.87 -15.38
C ARG A 545 -6.20 24.03 -15.84
N ALA A 546 -7.42 24.57 -15.77
CA ALA A 546 -8.61 23.93 -16.30
C ALA A 546 -8.55 23.78 -17.83
N ALA A 547 -8.07 24.80 -18.54
CA ALA A 547 -7.87 24.74 -19.99
C ALA A 547 -6.80 23.69 -20.38
N THR A 548 -5.67 23.64 -19.67
CA THR A 548 -4.64 22.62 -19.88
C THR A 548 -5.17 21.21 -19.61
N PHE A 549 -5.91 21.02 -18.52
CA PHE A 549 -6.53 19.74 -18.18
C PHE A 549 -7.53 19.30 -19.27
N ASN A 550 -8.40 20.20 -19.72
CA ASN A 550 -9.37 19.89 -20.78
C ASN A 550 -8.68 19.55 -22.11
N SER A 551 -7.56 20.20 -22.44
CA SER A 551 -6.75 19.86 -23.61
C SER A 551 -6.14 18.46 -23.49
N GLN A 552 -5.63 18.10 -22.31
CA GLN A 552 -5.08 16.77 -22.06
C GLN A 552 -6.16 15.68 -22.14
N VAL A 553 -7.36 15.96 -21.63
CA VAL A 553 -8.51 15.04 -21.75
C VAL A 553 -8.90 14.81 -23.21
N GLN A 554 -8.89 15.85 -24.04
CA GLN A 554 -9.16 15.72 -25.48
C GLN A 554 -8.08 14.92 -26.21
N GLU A 555 -6.80 15.15 -25.88
CA GLU A 555 -5.70 14.39 -26.46
C GLU A 555 -5.74 12.91 -26.04
N LEU A 556 -6.07 12.64 -24.77
CA LEU A 556 -6.25 11.29 -24.25
C LEU A 556 -7.43 10.57 -24.93
N ALA A 557 -8.54 11.27 -25.16
CA ALA A 557 -9.68 10.72 -25.89
C ALA A 557 -9.30 10.33 -27.34
N LYS A 558 -8.48 11.16 -28.01
CA LYS A 558 -7.96 10.86 -29.35
C LYS A 558 -7.05 9.62 -29.35
N ARG A 559 -6.09 9.54 -28.43
CA ARG A 559 -5.21 8.37 -28.28
C ARG A 559 -5.98 7.09 -27.96
N THR A 560 -7.06 7.20 -27.17
CA THR A 560 -7.94 6.07 -26.83
C THR A 560 -8.68 5.54 -28.07
N ALA A 561 -9.14 6.44 -28.95
CA ALA A 561 -9.75 6.04 -30.22
C ALA A 561 -8.74 5.33 -31.14
N GLU A 562 -7.54 5.89 -31.30
CA GLU A 562 -6.45 5.29 -32.09
C GLU A 562 -6.04 3.91 -31.57
N LEU A 563 -5.96 3.74 -30.24
CA LEU A 563 -5.65 2.46 -29.62
C LEU A 563 -6.77 1.42 -29.85
N THR A 564 -8.03 1.85 -29.81
CA THR A 564 -9.18 0.99 -30.08
C THR A 564 -9.17 0.49 -31.52
N ASP A 565 -8.88 1.37 -32.48
CA ASP A 565 -8.74 1.00 -33.89
C ASP A 565 -7.54 0.08 -34.13
N SER A 566 -6.42 0.32 -33.45
CA SER A 566 -5.24 -0.57 -33.49
C SER A 566 -5.57 -1.97 -32.93
N ARG A 567 -6.29 -2.06 -31.81
CA ARG A 567 -6.75 -3.33 -31.24
C ARG A 567 -7.68 -4.08 -32.20
N ARG A 568 -8.60 -3.38 -32.88
CA ARG A 568 -9.48 -3.97 -33.90
C ARG A 568 -8.66 -4.51 -35.09
N ALA A 569 -7.69 -3.75 -35.57
CA ALA A 569 -6.81 -4.19 -36.66
C ALA A 569 -5.99 -5.45 -36.27
N ASN A 570 -5.51 -5.51 -35.03
CA ASN A 570 -4.78 -6.68 -34.52
C ASN A 570 -5.69 -7.92 -34.41
N ALA A 571 -6.95 -7.75 -33.98
CA ALA A 571 -7.92 -8.85 -33.98
C ALA A 571 -8.16 -9.40 -35.39
N THR A 572 -8.30 -8.53 -36.40
CA THR A 572 -8.42 -8.94 -37.80
C THR A 572 -7.18 -9.69 -38.29
N LEU A 573 -5.99 -9.22 -37.97
CA LEU A 573 -4.74 -9.91 -38.33
C LEU A 573 -4.63 -11.30 -37.68
N ARG A 574 -5.04 -11.44 -36.42
CA ARG A 574 -5.07 -12.75 -35.74
C ARG A 574 -6.05 -13.70 -36.40
N GLN A 575 -7.22 -13.22 -36.83
CA GLN A 575 -8.17 -14.03 -37.58
C GLN A 575 -7.58 -14.48 -38.93
N GLN A 576 -6.99 -13.57 -39.69
CA GLN A 576 -6.34 -13.89 -40.97
C GLN A 576 -5.19 -14.89 -40.82
N LEU A 577 -4.41 -14.78 -39.73
CA LEU A 577 -3.35 -15.74 -39.43
C LEU A 577 -3.91 -17.14 -39.15
N GLY A 578 -5.02 -17.25 -38.41
CA GLY A 578 -5.69 -18.53 -38.17
C GLY A 578 -6.26 -19.17 -39.44
N GLU A 579 -6.83 -18.36 -40.33
CA GLU A 579 -7.31 -18.82 -41.65
C GLU A 579 -6.14 -19.29 -42.53
N ALA A 580 -5.02 -18.55 -42.55
CA ALA A 580 -3.82 -18.93 -43.29
C ALA A 580 -3.19 -20.22 -42.76
N GLN A 581 -3.13 -20.41 -41.43
CA GLN A 581 -2.65 -21.65 -40.81
C GLN A 581 -3.52 -22.85 -41.19
N THR A 582 -4.84 -22.68 -41.19
CA THR A 582 -5.78 -23.73 -41.59
C THR A 582 -5.59 -24.12 -43.06
N SER A 583 -5.42 -23.13 -43.94
CA SER A 583 -5.15 -23.35 -45.37
C SER A 583 -3.81 -24.06 -45.62
N LEU A 584 -2.77 -23.67 -44.86
CA LEU A 584 -1.46 -24.33 -44.92
C LEU A 584 -1.56 -25.81 -44.52
N HIS A 585 -2.25 -26.11 -43.42
CA HIS A 585 -2.45 -27.50 -42.97
C HIS A 585 -3.17 -28.35 -44.02
N ALA A 586 -4.21 -27.81 -44.67
CA ALA A 586 -4.91 -28.50 -45.75
C ALA A 586 -3.99 -28.78 -46.96
N LYS A 587 -3.10 -27.84 -47.31
CA LYS A 587 -2.13 -28.01 -48.39
C LYS A 587 -1.05 -29.05 -48.06
N GLU A 588 -0.64 -29.14 -46.80
CA GLU A 588 0.31 -30.17 -46.36
C GLU A 588 -0.31 -31.58 -46.43
N GLU A 589 -1.59 -31.73 -46.08
CA GLU A 589 -2.32 -32.99 -46.26
C GLU A 589 -2.47 -33.39 -47.73
N GLU A 590 -2.77 -32.44 -48.62
CA GLU A 590 -2.82 -32.69 -50.07
C GLU A 590 -1.45 -33.14 -50.60
N ARG A 591 -0.36 -32.50 -50.16
CA ARG A 591 1.01 -32.89 -50.54
C ARG A 591 1.32 -34.31 -50.09
N LEU A 592 0.99 -34.67 -48.85
CA LEU A 592 1.20 -36.01 -48.32
C LEU A 592 0.45 -37.08 -49.11
N LYS A 593 -0.81 -36.80 -49.50
CA LYS A 593 -1.60 -37.70 -50.36
C LYS A 593 -0.96 -37.87 -51.75
N ALA A 594 -0.50 -36.78 -52.36
CA ALA A 594 0.17 -36.82 -53.66
C ALA A 594 1.50 -37.59 -53.61
N GLU A 595 2.27 -37.48 -52.52
CA GLU A 595 3.48 -38.28 -52.30
C GLU A 595 3.17 -39.77 -52.18
N GLN A 596 2.13 -40.13 -51.42
CA GLN A 596 1.68 -41.53 -51.30
C GLN A 596 1.26 -42.12 -52.65
N GLU A 597 0.55 -41.33 -53.47
CA GLU A 597 0.10 -41.76 -54.79
C GLU A 597 1.25 -41.89 -55.79
N ARG A 598 2.21 -40.95 -55.76
CA ARG A 598 3.46 -41.07 -56.52
C ARG A 598 4.21 -42.35 -56.17
N ASP A 599 4.35 -42.65 -54.88
CA ASP A 599 5.08 -43.83 -54.42
C ASP A 599 4.34 -45.14 -54.79
N ARG A 600 3.00 -45.12 -54.81
CA ARG A 600 2.19 -46.23 -55.34
C ARG A 600 2.42 -46.45 -56.83
N LEU A 601 2.36 -45.39 -57.64
CA LEU A 601 2.58 -45.47 -59.09
C LEU A 601 4.00 -45.94 -59.42
N ALA A 602 5.01 -45.47 -58.68
CA ALA A 602 6.39 -45.91 -58.83
C ALA A 602 6.56 -47.42 -58.58
N LYS A 603 5.84 -47.99 -57.59
CA LYS A 603 5.83 -49.45 -57.37
C LYS A 603 5.15 -50.21 -58.51
N GLN A 604 4.01 -49.73 -59.00
CA GLN A 604 3.31 -50.35 -60.13
C GLN A 604 4.10 -50.32 -61.44
N LEU A 605 5.02 -49.37 -61.60
CA LEU A 605 5.89 -49.29 -62.78
C LEU A 605 7.12 -50.21 -62.67
N ALA A 606 7.46 -50.65 -61.47
CA ALA A 606 8.59 -51.53 -61.19
C ALA A 606 8.20 -53.02 -61.25
N ASP A 607 6.91 -53.32 -61.07
CA ASP A 607 6.27 -54.63 -61.31
C ASP A 607 5.91 -54.80 -62.79
#